data_AF-A0A8H5SR25-F1
#
_entry.id   AF-A0A8H5SR25-F1
#
_cell.length_a   1.000
_cell.length_b   1.000
_cell.length_c   1.000
_cell.angle_alpha   90.00
_cell.angle_beta   90.00
_cell.angle_gamma   90.00
#
_symmetry.space_group_name_H-M   'P 1'
#
loop_
_entity.id
_entity.type
_entity.pdbx_description
1 polymer ?
#
loop_
_entity_poly.entity_id
_entity_poly.type
_entity_poly.pdbx_seq_one_letter_code
_entity_poly.pdbx_strand_id
1 'polypeptide(L)'
;MSSTTTTTFKDLSDQAMTLIALVSEKIEAVRAASRTASKKEVGEMISHVVTINDLMTRMGELKDGPDQERVLMAVLRPATEVNLEVEGMFLDVWGP
;
A
#
# COMPACT_ATOMS: atom_id res chain seq x y z
N MET A 1 34.37 -3.92 9.36
CA MET A 1 33.46 -2.85 9.86
C MET A 1 32.10 -3.14 9.29
N SER A 2 31.18 -3.68 10.11
CA SER A 2 29.81 -3.97 9.69
C SER A 2 29.02 -2.67 9.82
N SER A 3 28.65 -2.05 8.71
CA SER A 3 27.73 -0.92 8.69
C SER A 3 26.31 -1.46 8.92
N THR A 4 25.91 -1.59 10.18
CA THR A 4 24.48 -1.67 10.54
C THR A 4 23.88 -0.29 10.33
N THR A 5 23.34 -0.03 9.14
CA THR A 5 22.47 1.11 8.90
C THR A 5 21.28 0.98 9.84
N THR A 6 21.25 1.81 10.87
CA THR A 6 20.08 1.94 11.74
C THR A 6 19.02 2.65 10.92
N THR A 7 18.06 1.90 10.37
CA THR A 7 16.91 2.48 9.67
C THR A 7 16.13 3.34 10.66
N THR A 8 16.06 4.64 10.39
CA THR A 8 15.34 5.56 11.28
C THR A 8 13.85 5.51 10.99
N PHE A 9 13.01 5.92 11.96
CA PHE A 9 11.57 6.05 11.74
C PHE A 9 11.22 6.99 10.58
N LYS A 10 12.04 8.02 10.35
CA LYS A 10 11.91 8.90 9.18
C LYS A 10 12.11 8.11 7.88
N ASP A 11 13.13 7.25 7.83
CA ASP A 11 13.38 6.40 6.65
C ASP A 11 12.21 5.43 6.40
N LEU A 12 11.62 4.87 7.45
CA LEU A 12 10.43 4.00 7.34
C LEU A 12 9.20 4.78 6.86
N SER A 13 9.00 6.01 7.37
CA SER A 13 7.89 6.87 6.96
C SER A 13 8.01 7.32 5.51
N ASP A 14 9.21 7.69 5.06
CA ASP A 14 9.49 8.07 3.67
C ASP A 14 9.30 6.85 2.73
N GLN A 15 9.70 5.66 3.17
CA GLN A 15 9.44 4.41 2.43
C GLN A 15 7.94 4.09 2.35
N ALA A 16 7.19 4.27 3.45
CA ALA A 16 5.75 4.06 3.46
C ALA A 16 5.03 5.02 2.50
N MET A 17 5.38 6.30 2.49
CA MET A 17 4.80 7.27 1.54
C MET A 17 5.13 6.92 0.08
N THR A 18 6.33 6.43 -0.19
CA THR A 18 6.72 5.95 -1.52
C THR A 18 5.90 4.74 -1.95
N LEU A 19 5.67 3.79 -1.03
CA LEU A 19 4.86 2.60 -1.29
C LEU A 19 3.39 2.96 -1.50
N ILE A 20 2.84 3.90 -0.73
CA ILE A 20 1.48 4.43 -0.94
C ILE A 20 1.33 4.99 -2.35
N ALA A 21 2.25 5.86 -2.78
CA ALA A 21 2.20 6.46 -4.11
C ALA A 21 2.23 5.39 -5.22
N LEU A 22 3.09 4.38 -5.06
CA LEU A 22 3.18 3.25 -5.99
C LEU A 22 1.89 2.44 -6.04
N VAL A 23 1.23 2.22 -4.90
CA VAL A 23 -0.05 1.50 -4.88
C VAL A 23 -1.16 2.31 -5.54
N SER A 24 -1.26 3.62 -5.25
CA SER A 24 -2.24 4.49 -5.91
C SER A 24 -2.08 4.48 -7.43
N GLU A 25 -0.84 4.52 -7.95
CA GLU A 25 -0.58 4.39 -9.39
C GLU A 25 -1.08 3.05 -9.95
N LYS A 26 -0.83 1.95 -9.23
CA LYS A 26 -1.27 0.61 -9.64
C LYS A 26 -2.78 0.43 -9.59
N ILE A 27 -3.46 1.03 -8.62
CA ILE A 27 -4.93 1.05 -8.54
C ILE A 27 -5.50 1.68 -9.81
N GLU A 28 -4.99 2.84 -10.21
CA GLU A 28 -5.43 3.51 -11.44
C GLU A 28 -5.13 2.66 -12.69
N ALA A 29 -3.97 1.99 -12.74
CA ALA A 29 -3.64 1.07 -13.82
C ALA A 29 -4.60 -0.13 -13.90
N VAL A 30 -4.97 -0.73 -12.75
CA VAL A 30 -5.95 -1.81 -12.70
C VAL A 30 -7.34 -1.30 -13.11
N ARG A 31 -7.77 -0.11 -12.66
CA ARG A 31 -9.04 0.49 -13.07
C ARG A 31 -9.10 0.66 -14.59
N ALA A 32 -8.03 1.16 -15.20
CA ALA A 32 -7.95 1.27 -16.66
C ALA A 32 -8.00 -0.10 -17.35
N ALA A 33 -7.23 -1.08 -16.85
CA ALA A 33 -7.14 -2.42 -17.41
C ALA A 33 -8.44 -3.23 -17.23
N SER A 34 -9.17 -3.05 -16.12
CA SER A 34 -10.42 -3.77 -15.83
C SER A 34 -11.50 -3.61 -16.92
N ARG A 35 -11.40 -2.55 -17.72
CA ARG A 35 -12.31 -2.25 -18.84
C ARG A 35 -11.97 -2.99 -20.13
N THR A 36 -10.74 -3.49 -20.28
CA THR A 36 -10.22 -4.00 -21.58
C THR A 36 -9.47 -5.33 -21.47
N ALA A 37 -8.99 -5.69 -20.29
CA ALA A 37 -8.21 -6.89 -20.02
C ALA A 37 -9.08 -8.05 -19.52
N SER A 38 -8.54 -9.28 -19.58
CA SER A 38 -9.21 -10.46 -19.05
C SER A 38 -9.25 -10.47 -17.52
N LYS A 39 -10.22 -11.18 -16.93
CA LYS A 39 -10.31 -11.37 -15.47
C LYS A 39 -9.03 -11.95 -14.85
N LYS A 40 -8.30 -12.78 -15.59
CA LYS A 40 -7.03 -13.36 -15.13
C LYS A 40 -5.95 -12.28 -15.02
N GLU A 41 -5.79 -11.45 -16.05
CA GLU A 41 -4.79 -10.35 -16.05
C GLU A 41 -5.10 -9.31 -14.97
N VAL A 42 -6.37 -8.92 -14.83
CA VAL A 42 -6.83 -8.03 -13.76
C VAL A 42 -6.56 -8.66 -12.38
N GLY A 43 -6.71 -9.99 -12.27
CA GLY A 43 -6.39 -10.75 -11.06
C GLY A 43 -4.96 -10.70 -10.61
N GLU A 44 -4.03 -10.91 -11.55
CA GLU A 44 -2.60 -10.82 -11.27
C GLU A 44 -2.21 -9.39 -10.83
N MET A 45 -2.82 -8.37 -11.44
CA MET A 45 -2.56 -6.98 -11.06
C MET A 45 -3.11 -6.64 -9.66
N ILE A 46 -4.32 -7.08 -9.31
CA ILE A 46 -4.88 -6.89 -7.97
C ILE A 46 -4.06 -7.64 -6.92
N SER A 47 -3.60 -8.86 -7.21
CA SER A 47 -2.73 -9.63 -6.29
C SER A 47 -1.43 -8.88 -5.97
N HIS A 48 -0.83 -8.19 -6.95
CA HIS A 48 0.34 -7.36 -6.71
C HIS A 48 0.03 -6.16 -5.81
N VAL A 49 -1.13 -5.52 -5.99
CA VAL A 49 -1.56 -4.40 -5.17
C VAL A 49 -1.81 -4.83 -3.72
N VAL A 50 -2.50 -5.96 -3.50
CA VAL A 50 -2.72 -6.53 -2.16
C VAL A 50 -1.39 -6.80 -1.45
N THR A 51 -0.41 -7.38 -2.14
CA THR A 51 0.92 -7.66 -1.56
C THR A 51 1.61 -6.38 -1.07
N ILE A 52 1.52 -5.29 -1.84
CA ILE A 52 2.14 -4.02 -1.46
C ILE A 52 1.38 -3.38 -0.28
N ASN A 53 0.05 -3.48 -0.26
CA ASN A 53 -0.78 -3.02 0.84
C ASN A 53 -0.49 -3.73 2.17
N ASP A 54 -0.26 -5.04 2.14
CA ASP A 54 0.17 -5.81 3.32
C ASP A 54 1.51 -5.30 3.88
N LEU A 55 2.45 -4.95 2.99
CA LEU A 55 3.74 -4.37 3.40
C LEU A 55 3.54 -3.00 4.08
N MET A 56 2.63 -2.18 3.57
CA MET A 56 2.28 -0.89 4.19
C MET A 56 1.64 -1.05 5.57
N THR A 57 0.74 -2.02 5.71
CA THR A 57 0.08 -2.31 6.99
C THR A 57 1.11 -2.71 8.06
N ARG A 58 2.04 -3.61 7.70
CA ARG A 58 3.11 -4.05 8.62
C ARG A 58 4.08 -2.94 9.01
N MET A 59 4.35 -1.97 8.13
CA MET A 59 5.13 -0.78 8.50
C MET A 59 4.38 0.10 9.51
N GLY A 60 3.05 0.15 9.45
CA GLY A 60 2.21 0.88 10.40
C GLY A 60 2.23 0.31 11.83
N GLU A 61 2.56 -0.97 11.98
CA GLU A 61 2.63 -1.65 13.28
C GLU A 61 3.93 -1.37 14.06
N LEU A 62 4.95 -0.79 13.41
CA LEU A 62 6.20 -0.38 14.04
C LEU A 62 6.02 0.99 14.75
N LYS A 63 5.56 0.97 16.00
CA LYS A 63 5.42 2.14 16.88
C LYS A 63 6.66 2.31 17.78
N ASP A 64 7.47 3.34 17.57
CA ASP A 64 8.54 3.76 18.47
C ASP A 64 8.33 5.20 19.02
N GLY A 65 7.27 5.40 19.81
CA GLY A 65 7.15 6.58 20.70
C GLY A 65 6.34 7.79 20.20
N PRO A 66 6.23 8.85 21.02
CA PRO A 66 5.19 9.88 20.89
C PRO A 66 5.34 10.85 19.72
N ASP A 67 6.56 11.19 19.27
CA ASP A 67 6.76 12.06 18.11
C ASP A 67 6.49 11.34 16.77
N GLN A 68 6.53 10.01 16.79
CA GLN A 68 6.25 9.16 15.65
C GLN A 68 4.75 9.01 15.39
N GLU A 69 3.91 9.18 16.40
CA GLU A 69 2.46 9.04 16.30
C GLU A 69 1.84 10.05 15.29
N ARG A 70 2.33 11.29 15.25
CA ARG A 70 1.85 12.30 14.29
C ARG A 70 2.16 11.96 12.84
N VAL A 71 3.37 11.47 12.59
CA VAL A 71 3.82 11.09 11.24
C VAL A 71 3.13 9.79 10.82
N LEU A 72 2.97 8.83 11.75
CA LEU A 72 2.22 7.61 11.52
C LEU A 72 0.77 7.91 11.16
N MET A 73 0.11 8.84 11.85
CA MET A 73 -1.25 9.27 11.51
C MET A 73 -1.35 9.90 10.12
N ALA A 74 -0.33 10.63 9.66
CA ALA A 74 -0.28 11.19 8.32
C ALA A 74 -0.12 10.12 7.22
N VAL A 75 0.49 8.97 7.55
CA VAL A 75 0.67 7.81 6.66
C VAL A 75 -0.55 6.86 6.71
N LEU A 76 -1.14 6.67 7.89
CA LEU A 76 -2.24 5.73 8.10
C LEU A 76 -3.51 6.11 7.35
N ARG A 77 -3.81 7.41 7.24
CA ARG A 77 -4.97 7.88 6.50
C ARG A 77 -4.92 7.46 5.02
N PRO A 78 -3.89 7.84 4.23
CA PRO A 78 -3.83 7.41 2.84
C PRO A 78 -3.67 5.89 2.67
N ALA A 79 -3.00 5.19 3.61
CA ALA A 79 -2.96 3.72 3.60
C ALA A 79 -4.35 3.09 3.77
N THR A 80 -5.20 3.65 4.63
CA THR A 80 -6.58 3.18 4.83
C THR A 80 -7.43 3.40 3.57
N GLU A 81 -7.29 4.56 2.94
CA GLU A 81 -7.98 4.89 1.69
C GLU A 81 -7.60 3.90 0.58
N VAL A 82 -6.31 3.61 0.43
CA VAL A 82 -5.80 2.57 -0.48
C VAL A 82 -6.40 1.21 -0.17
N ASN A 83 -6.40 0.78 1.10
CA ASN A 83 -6.92 -0.54 1.48
C ASN A 83 -8.39 -0.72 1.07
N LEU A 84 -9.22 0.30 1.30
CA LEU A 84 -10.64 0.29 0.91
C LEU A 84 -10.83 0.24 -0.62
N GLU A 85 -9.99 0.94 -1.39
CA GLU A 85 -10.04 0.88 -2.85
C GLU A 85 -9.70 -0.51 -3.38
N VAL A 86 -8.68 -1.17 -2.82
CA VAL A 86 -8.29 -2.53 -3.19
C VAL A 86 -9.42 -3.52 -2.92
N GLU A 87 -10.06 -3.41 -1.75
CA GLU A 87 -11.23 -4.23 -1.40
C GLU A 87 -12.38 -4.01 -2.38
N GLY A 88 -12.70 -2.76 -2.71
CA GLY A 88 -13.73 -2.41 -3.69
C GLY A 88 -13.45 -3.02 -5.07
N MET A 89 -12.22 -2.91 -5.57
CA MET A 89 -11.83 -3.49 -6.86
C MET A 89 -11.92 -5.02 -6.87
N PHE A 90 -11.59 -5.66 -5.75
CA PHE A 90 -11.74 -7.11 -5.64
C PHE A 90 -13.21 -7.52 -5.73
N LEU A 91 -14.09 -6.81 -5.03
CA LEU A 91 -15.54 -7.04 -5.09
C LEU A 91 -16.11 -6.75 -6.48
N ASP A 92 -15.62 -5.75 -7.20
CA ASP A 92 -16.10 -5.44 -8.57
C ASP A 92 -15.75 -6.54 -9.58
N VAL A 93 -14.59 -7.21 -9.42
CA VAL A 93 -14.11 -8.21 -10.39
C VAL A 93 -14.64 -9.62 -10.09
N TRP A 94 -14.75 -9.97 -8.80
CA TRP A 94 -15.10 -11.31 -8.31
C TRP A 94 -16.32 -11.37 -7.38
N GLY A 95 -17.02 -10.25 -7.18
CA GLY A 95 -18.30 -10.24 -6.48
C GLY A 95 -19.32 -11.18 -7.12
N PRO A 96 -20.38 -11.53 -6.37
CA PRO A 96 -21.38 -12.52 -6.76
C PRO A 96 -22.06 -12.26 -8.10
#